data_AF-A0A9R0XG93-F1
#
_entry.id   AF-A0A9R0XG93-F1
#
_cell.length_a   1.000
_cell.length_b   1.000
_cell.length_c   1.000
_cell.angle_alpha   90.00
_cell.angle_beta   90.00
_cell.angle_gamma   90.00
#
_symmetry.space_group_name_H-M   'P 1'
#
loop_
_entity.id
_entity.type
_entity.pdbx_description
1 polymer ?
#
loop_
_entity_poly.entity_id
_entity_poly.type
_entity_poly.pdbx_seq_one_letter_code
_entity_poly.pdbx_strand_id
1 'polypeptide(L)'
;MLLQEIASKTNSTVGDGTTTAIILAREIISLGLLAVANGANPVALRKGIDKAVHELLGILKTKSIPVSTKEDIKGNLRPLGSPKSWMEKHQRIRMEKQLLDFV
;
A
#
# COMPACT_ATOMS: atom_id res chain seq x y z
N MET A 1 11.70 17.53 -17.80
CA MET A 1 10.27 17.51 -17.36
C MET A 1 10.17 16.77 -16.03
N LEU A 2 9.34 17.25 -15.08
CA LEU A 2 9.21 16.66 -13.73
C LEU A 2 8.83 15.16 -13.75
N LEU A 3 7.87 14.76 -14.60
CA LEU A 3 7.45 13.35 -14.70
C LEU A 3 8.54 12.42 -15.25
N GLN A 4 9.36 12.90 -16.18
CA GLN A 4 10.50 12.13 -16.71
C GLN A 4 11.54 11.89 -15.61
N GLU A 5 11.74 12.86 -14.73
CA GLU A 5 12.66 12.71 -13.59
C GLU A 5 12.15 11.69 -12.57
N ILE A 6 10.85 11.69 -12.28
CA ILE A 6 10.20 10.70 -11.41
C ILE A 6 10.34 9.28 -12.01
N ALA A 7 10.08 9.14 -13.30
CA ALA A 7 10.22 7.87 -14.01
C ALA A 7 11.67 7.36 -13.96
N SER A 8 12.64 8.24 -14.27
CA SER A 8 14.06 7.91 -14.26
C SER A 8 14.54 7.46 -12.88
N LYS A 9 14.20 8.21 -11.81
CA LYS A 9 14.56 7.88 -10.42
C LYS A 9 13.94 6.58 -9.93
N THR A 10 12.69 6.30 -10.33
CA THR A 10 12.02 5.04 -10.00
C THR A 10 12.75 3.89 -10.68
N ASN A 11 13.00 4.01 -11.99
CA ASN A 11 13.68 2.96 -12.75
C ASN A 11 15.08 2.64 -12.19
N SER A 12 15.86 3.66 -11.82
CA SER A 12 17.21 3.46 -11.30
C SER A 12 17.26 2.78 -9.93
N THR A 13 16.17 2.83 -9.16
CA THR A 13 16.13 2.28 -7.80
C THR A 13 15.52 0.89 -7.74
N VAL A 14 14.43 0.65 -8.49
CA VAL A 14 13.62 -0.58 -8.39
C VAL A 14 13.52 -1.38 -9.69
N GLY A 15 13.92 -0.83 -10.85
CA GLY A 15 13.91 -1.52 -12.14
C GLY A 15 12.52 -1.74 -12.79
N ASP A 16 11.44 -1.60 -12.03
CA ASP A 16 10.04 -1.63 -12.50
C ASP A 16 9.19 -0.63 -11.67
N GLY A 17 7.97 -0.32 -12.14
CA GLY A 17 7.04 0.58 -11.44
C GLY A 17 7.05 2.02 -11.95
N THR A 18 7.74 2.30 -13.05
CA THR A 18 7.79 3.63 -13.67
C THR A 18 6.40 4.13 -14.09
N THR A 19 5.59 3.27 -14.70
CA THR A 19 4.20 3.61 -15.09
C THR A 19 3.35 3.95 -13.88
N THR A 20 3.43 3.13 -12.83
CA THR A 20 2.71 3.36 -11.57
C THR A 20 3.12 4.68 -10.93
N ALA A 21 4.43 4.96 -10.86
CA ALA A 21 4.95 6.20 -10.30
C ALA A 21 4.47 7.43 -11.08
N ILE A 22 4.44 7.37 -12.41
CA ILE A 22 3.97 8.47 -13.25
C ILE A 22 2.47 8.73 -13.01
N ILE A 23 1.64 7.69 -13.00
CA ILE A 23 0.19 7.84 -12.81
C ILE A 23 -0.10 8.40 -11.42
N LEU A 24 0.53 7.87 -10.36
CA LEU A 24 0.35 8.38 -9.00
C LEU A 24 0.80 9.84 -8.88
N ALA A 25 1.95 10.20 -9.44
CA ALA A 25 2.44 11.57 -9.41
C ALA A 25 1.48 12.53 -10.12
N ARG A 26 0.96 12.14 -11.30
CA ARG A 26 -0.01 12.93 -12.05
C ARG A 26 -1.27 13.22 -11.23
N GLU A 27 -1.84 12.19 -10.61
CA GLU A 27 -3.08 12.35 -9.85
C GLU A 27 -2.88 13.13 -8.55
N ILE A 28 -1.78 12.90 -7.82
CA ILE A 28 -1.45 13.67 -6.61
C ILE A 28 -1.28 15.16 -6.94
N ILE A 29 -0.59 15.49 -8.04
CA ILE A 29 -0.42 16.88 -8.48
C ILE A 29 -1.78 17.48 -8.86
N SER A 30 -2.58 16.78 -9.66
CA SER A 30 -3.90 17.25 -10.11
C SER A 30 -4.83 17.56 -8.93
N LEU A 31 -5.00 16.59 -8.02
CA LEU A 31 -5.86 16.73 -6.84
C LEU A 31 -5.30 17.75 -5.85
N GLY A 32 -3.97 17.82 -5.69
CA GLY A 32 -3.33 18.80 -4.83
C GLY A 32 -3.55 20.23 -5.30
N LEU A 33 -3.43 20.48 -6.60
CA LEU A 33 -3.71 21.78 -7.21
C LEU A 33 -5.19 22.17 -7.05
N LEU A 34 -6.11 21.23 -7.24
CA LEU A 34 -7.54 21.45 -7.01
C LEU A 34 -7.83 21.82 -5.55
N ALA A 35 -7.23 21.11 -4.60
CA ALA A 35 -7.41 21.40 -3.17
C ALA A 35 -6.88 22.80 -2.80
N VAL A 36 -5.72 23.19 -3.34
CA VAL A 36 -5.14 24.52 -3.13
C VAL A 36 -6.01 25.62 -3.77
N ALA A 37 -6.54 25.38 -4.97
CA ALA A 37 -7.48 26.30 -5.62
C ALA A 37 -8.76 26.52 -4.78
N ASN A 38 -9.17 25.50 -4.02
CA ASN A 38 -10.28 25.57 -3.06
C ASN A 38 -9.89 26.16 -1.69
N GLY A 39 -8.70 26.76 -1.57
CA GLY A 39 -8.24 27.45 -0.35
C GLY A 39 -7.52 26.57 0.67
N ALA A 40 -7.20 25.31 0.34
CA ALA A 40 -6.40 24.48 1.23
C ALA A 40 -4.97 25.01 1.37
N ASN A 41 -4.43 24.99 2.59
CA ASN A 41 -3.05 25.39 2.84
C ASN A 41 -2.06 24.36 2.23
N PRO A 42 -1.20 24.76 1.27
CA PRO A 42 -0.28 23.84 0.59
C PRO A 42 0.73 23.16 1.55
N VAL A 43 1.16 23.87 2.59
CA VAL A 43 2.12 23.34 3.58
C VAL A 43 1.46 22.27 4.44
N ALA A 44 0.22 22.49 4.87
CA ALA A 44 -0.54 21.50 5.62
C ALA A 44 -0.88 20.28 4.76
N LEU A 45 -1.27 20.50 3.49
CA LEU A 45 -1.57 19.44 2.53
C LEU A 45 -0.37 18.53 2.31
N ARG A 46 0.81 19.09 2.04
CA ARG A 46 2.05 18.31 1.90
C ARG A 46 2.34 17.48 3.14
N LYS A 47 2.27 18.09 4.33
CA LYS A 47 2.47 17.37 5.61
C LYS A 47 1.47 16.22 5.78
N GLY A 48 0.22 16.40 5.35
CA GLY A 48 -0.80 15.36 5.37
C GLY A 48 -0.48 14.20 4.43
N ILE A 49 -0.03 14.50 3.21
CA ILE A 49 0.41 13.51 2.22
C ILE A 49 1.60 12.72 2.76
N ASP A 50 2.61 13.39 3.33
CA ASP A 50 3.80 12.73 3.87
C ASP A 50 3.44 11.74 5.00
N LYS A 51 2.52 12.12 5.90
CA LYS A 51 2.00 11.24 6.96
C LYS A 51 1.26 10.03 6.39
N ALA A 52 0.38 10.25 5.42
CA ALA A 52 -0.37 9.17 4.79
C ALA A 52 0.56 8.16 4.09
N VAL A 53 1.60 8.64 3.40
CA VAL A 53 2.62 7.79 2.78
C VAL A 53 3.37 6.97 3.83
N HIS A 54 3.75 7.57 4.96
CA HIS A 54 4.46 6.86 6.03
C HIS A 54 3.65 5.69 6.60
N GLU A 55 2.38 5.93 6.93
CA GLU A 55 1.46 4.89 7.42
C GLU A 55 1.23 3.80 6.37
N LEU A 56 1.03 4.19 5.11
CA LEU A 56 0.84 3.25 4.02
C LEU A 56 2.05 2.34 3.83
N LEU A 57 3.27 2.87 3.94
CA LEU A 57 4.50 2.07 3.89
C LEU A 57 4.57 1.05 5.03
N GLY A 58 4.13 1.44 6.23
CA GLY A 58 3.98 0.52 7.36
C GLY A 58 3.06 -0.66 7.01
N ILE A 59 1.87 -0.36 6.50
CA ILE A 59 0.90 -1.37 6.09
C ILE A 59 1.46 -2.27 4.98
N LEU A 60 2.08 -1.70 3.95
CA LEU A 60 2.65 -2.47 2.84
C LEU A 60 3.73 -3.44 3.31
N LYS A 61 4.58 -3.03 4.25
CA LYS A 61 5.57 -3.92 4.86
C LYS A 61 4.91 -5.09 5.60
N THR A 62 3.83 -4.84 6.36
CA THR A 62 3.11 -5.92 7.05
C THR A 62 2.44 -6.92 6.10
N LYS A 63 2.09 -6.48 4.89
CA LYS A 63 1.50 -7.33 3.84
C LYS A 63 2.53 -8.00 2.94
N SER A 64 3.79 -7.57 2.99
CA SER A 64 4.86 -8.12 2.17
C SER A 64 5.23 -9.53 2.64
N ILE A 65 5.52 -10.41 1.68
CA ILE A 65 5.96 -11.78 1.97
C ILE A 65 7.49 -11.81 1.79
N PRO A 66 8.27 -12.11 2.84
CA PRO A 66 9.71 -12.20 2.73
C PRO A 66 10.08 -13.43 1.88
N VAL A 67 10.99 -13.24 0.92
CA VAL A 67 11.56 -14.29 0.09
C VAL A 67 12.99 -14.53 0.58
N SER A 68 13.30 -15.76 1.00
CA SER A 68 14.62 -16.06 1.58
C SER A 68 15.22 -17.37 1.10
N THR A 69 14.39 -18.32 0.65
CA THR A 69 14.84 -19.63 0.22
C THR A 69 14.84 -19.75 -1.31
N LYS A 70 15.62 -20.69 -1.84
CA LYS A 70 15.62 -20.98 -3.29
C LYS A 70 14.26 -21.52 -3.75
N GLU A 71 13.51 -22.13 -2.83
CA GLU A 71 12.17 -22.64 -3.03
C GLU A 71 11.15 -21.50 -3.15
N ASP A 72 11.27 -20.44 -2.34
CA ASP A 72 10.45 -19.22 -2.47
C ASP A 72 10.68 -18.54 -3.83
N ILE A 73 11.93 -18.49 -4.29
CA ILE A 73 12.32 -17.90 -5.58
C ILE A 73 11.75 -18.69 -6.76
N LYS A 74 11.59 -20.02 -6.62
CA LYS A 74 10.96 -20.88 -7.63
C LYS A 74 9.44 -20.71 -7.71
N GLY A 75 8.85 -19.81 -6.92
CA GLY A 75 7.42 -19.54 -6.92
C GLY A 75 6.62 -20.40 -5.94
N ASN A 76 7.26 -21.25 -5.14
CA ASN A 76 6.62 -21.97 -4.03
C ASN A 76 6.49 -21.08 -2.79
N LEU A 77 6.01 -19.87 -2.98
CA LEU A 77 5.67 -18.97 -1.88
C LEU A 77 4.57 -19.65 -1.06
N ARG A 78 4.80 -19.82 0.25
CA ARG A 78 3.74 -20.27 1.16
C ARG A 78 2.53 -19.34 0.95
N PRO A 79 1.34 -19.87 0.64
CA PRO A 79 0.17 -19.03 0.43
C PRO A 79 -0.07 -18.16 1.68
N LEU A 80 -0.56 -16.94 1.47
CA LEU A 80 -0.95 -15.97 2.50
C LEU A 80 -1.95 -16.61 3.49
N GLY A 81 -1.42 -17.33 4.47
CA GLY A 81 -2.20 -18.37 5.11
C GLY A 81 -2.61 -19.46 4.11
N SER A 82 -2.63 -20.70 4.54
CA SER A 82 -3.51 -21.65 3.87
C SER A 82 -4.94 -21.06 3.87
N PRO A 83 -5.78 -21.31 2.84
CA PRO A 83 -7.20 -20.96 2.88
C PRO A 83 -7.86 -21.42 4.20
N LYS A 84 -7.35 -22.51 4.79
CA LYS A 84 -7.72 -23.00 6.12
C LYS A 84 -7.49 -21.95 7.23
N SER A 85 -6.33 -21.30 7.32
CA SER A 85 -6.07 -20.34 8.42
C SER A 85 -6.92 -19.06 8.33
N TRP A 86 -7.22 -18.60 7.10
CA TRP A 86 -8.12 -17.45 6.89
C TRP A 86 -9.56 -17.83 7.22
N MET A 87 -10.01 -19.00 6.76
CA MET A 87 -11.34 -19.55 7.07
C MET A 87 -11.52 -19.81 8.57
N GLU A 88 -10.52 -20.38 9.25
CA GLU A 88 -10.53 -20.64 10.69
C GLU A 88 -10.56 -19.34 11.50
N LYS A 89 -9.79 -18.32 11.10
CA LYS A 89 -9.80 -17.01 11.76
C LYS A 89 -11.15 -16.31 11.60
N HIS A 90 -11.77 -16.39 10.43
CA HIS A 90 -13.09 -15.80 10.19
C HIS A 90 -14.24 -16.60 10.80
N GLN A 91 -14.12 -17.93 10.90
CA GLN A 91 -15.06 -18.77 11.64
C GLN A 91 -15.03 -18.47 13.14
N ARG A 92 -13.83 -18.29 13.72
CA ARG A 92 -13.68 -17.96 15.14
C ARG A 92 -14.29 -16.60 15.47
N ILE A 93 -14.06 -15.58 14.63
CA ILE A 93 -14.69 -14.25 14.76
C ILE A 93 -16.21 -14.34 14.62
N ARG A 94 -16.71 -15.19 13.71
CA ARG A 94 -18.15 -15.42 13.55
C ARG A 94 -18.75 -16.06 14.80
N MET A 95 -18.08 -17.04 15.41
CA MET A 95 -18.55 -17.67 16.66
C MET A 95 -18.45 -16.73 17.87
N GLU A 96 -17.38 -15.92 17.98
CA GLU A 96 -17.23 -14.94 19.06
C GLU A 96 -18.32 -13.86 18.99
N LYS A 97 -18.66 -13.37 17.79
CA LYS A 97 -19.82 -12.48 17.62
C LYS A 97 -21.13 -13.15 18.03
N GLN A 98 -21.32 -14.42 17.65
CA GLN A 98 -22.54 -15.17 17.97
C GLN A 98 -22.70 -15.46 19.47
N LEU A 99 -21.59 -15.59 20.20
CA LEU A 99 -21.56 -15.74 21.66
C LEU A 99 -21.83 -14.41 22.38
N LEU A 100 -21.32 -13.30 21.85
CA LEU A 100 -21.60 -11.96 22.37
C LEU A 100 -23.06 -11.53 22.16
N ASP A 101 -23.73 -12.04 21.14
CA ASP A 101 -25.16 -11.81 20.92
C ASP A 101 -26.06 -12.64 21.87
N PHE A 102 -25.49 -13.57 22.65
CA PHE A 102 -26.19 -14.47 23.58
C PHE A 102 -26.00 -14.12 25.07
N VAL A 103 -25.13 -13.15 25.39
CA VAL A 103 -24.87 -12.63 26.75
C VAL A 103 -25.36 -11.19 26.83
#